data_AF-A0A7T4WMF5-F1
#
_entry.id   AF-A0A7T4WMF5-F1
#
_cell.length_a   1.000
_cell.length_b   1.000
_cell.length_c   1.000
_cell.angle_alpha   90.00
_cell.angle_beta   90.00
_cell.angle_gamma   90.00
#
_symmetry.space_group_name_H-M   'P 1'
#
loop_
_entity.id
_entity.type
_entity.pdbx_description
1 polymer ?
#
loop_
_entity_poly.entity_id
_entity_poly.type
_entity_poly.pdbx_seq_one_letter_code
_entity_poly.pdbx_strand_id
1 'polypeptide(L)'
;MTTVTETAEKPEAIARRAWRWTAWIILAGALVGLMVGVVVGTLLGDARRGPEWPIVVVGCTVAAGGLAGGFSLLATTFRLTPQMQKPTDGLSRFGRKTLAQAIASRAPIEPADSDLARRASELARLRAAYQPIALGQFLLLGVGIIGPQLPNLVGNDPFSGVFSRILCGALLVAVVVFTPLFLRQSRAARRYVQAATKAAARQR
;
A
#
# COMPACT_ATOMS: atom_id res chain seq x y z
N MET A 1 -11.19 -31.30 28.66
CA MET A 1 -9.86 -30.65 28.65
C MET A 1 -9.58 -30.21 27.21
N THR A 2 -10.02 -29.01 26.86
CA THR A 2 -9.91 -28.46 25.50
C THR A 2 -8.59 -27.72 25.37
N THR A 3 -7.62 -28.34 24.70
CA THR A 3 -6.42 -27.67 24.21
C THR A 3 -6.83 -26.75 23.06
N VAL A 4 -7.29 -25.54 23.41
CA VAL A 4 -7.35 -24.44 22.45
C VAL A 4 -5.91 -24.04 22.14
N THR A 5 -5.33 -24.72 21.16
CA THR A 5 -4.17 -24.19 20.43
C THR A 5 -4.67 -22.96 19.70
N GLU A 6 -4.71 -21.83 20.40
CA GLU A 6 -4.83 -20.51 19.82
C GLU A 6 -3.53 -20.27 19.04
N THR A 7 -3.48 -20.85 17.84
CA THR A 7 -2.44 -20.57 16.86
C THR A 7 -2.57 -19.09 16.56
N ALA A 8 -1.78 -18.26 17.24
CA ALA A 8 -1.60 -16.87 16.90
C ALA A 8 -1.38 -16.79 15.39
N GLU A 9 -2.41 -16.35 14.66
CA GLU A 9 -2.45 -16.42 13.22
C GLU A 9 -1.25 -15.63 12.70
N LYS A 10 -0.26 -16.32 12.13
CA LYS A 10 1.01 -15.69 11.76
C LYS A 10 0.69 -14.47 10.89
N PRO A 11 1.29 -13.30 11.13
CA PRO A 11 0.98 -12.07 10.38
C PRO A 11 1.15 -12.23 8.86
N GLU A 12 1.93 -13.23 8.43
CA GLU A 12 2.05 -13.63 7.03
C GLU A 12 0.78 -14.28 6.42
N ALA A 13 -0.01 -15.00 7.22
CA ALA A 13 -1.28 -15.59 6.78
C ALA A 13 -2.34 -14.50 6.55
N ILE A 14 -2.41 -13.51 7.45
CA ILE A 14 -3.26 -12.33 7.32
C ILE A 14 -2.84 -11.53 6.07
N ALA A 15 -1.54 -11.30 5.89
CA ALA A 15 -1.01 -10.61 4.72
C ALA A 15 -1.31 -11.36 3.40
N ARG A 16 -1.14 -12.70 3.37
CA ARG A 16 -1.48 -13.53 2.20
C ARG A 16 -2.98 -13.52 1.89
N ARG A 17 -3.83 -13.57 2.92
CA ARG A 17 -5.29 -13.54 2.75
C ARG A 17 -5.75 -12.20 2.21
N ALA A 18 -5.22 -11.09 2.75
CA ALA A 18 -5.47 -9.76 2.21
C ALA A 18 -5.02 -9.66 0.74
N TRP A 19 -3.83 -10.17 0.41
CA TRP A 19 -3.32 -10.17 -0.96
C TRP A 19 -4.17 -10.99 -1.94
N ARG A 20 -4.71 -12.14 -1.53
CA ARG A 20 -5.60 -12.95 -2.38
C ARG A 20 -6.89 -12.18 -2.70
N TRP A 21 -7.47 -11.49 -1.73
CA TRP A 21 -8.66 -10.68 -1.95
C TRP A 21 -8.37 -9.46 -2.83
N THR A 22 -7.24 -8.77 -2.61
CA THR A 22 -6.84 -7.66 -3.47
C THR A 22 -6.59 -8.13 -4.90
N ALA A 23 -5.98 -9.30 -5.11
CA ALA A 23 -5.77 -9.87 -6.44
C ALA A 23 -7.09 -10.13 -7.18
N TRP A 24 -8.10 -10.66 -6.49
CA TRP A 24 -9.45 -10.84 -7.06
C TRP A 24 -10.10 -9.52 -7.44
N ILE A 25 -9.95 -8.47 -6.62
CA ILE A 25 -10.52 -7.15 -6.88
C ILE A 25 -9.81 -6.45 -8.03
N ILE A 26 -8.48 -6.59 -8.13
CA ILE A 26 -7.70 -6.11 -9.27
C ILE A 26 -8.18 -6.81 -10.54
N LEU A 27 -8.33 -8.13 -10.51
CA LEU A 27 -8.79 -8.92 -11.66
C LEU A 27 -10.20 -8.53 -12.09
N ALA A 28 -11.13 -8.42 -11.14
CA ALA A 28 -12.50 -7.99 -11.42
C ALA A 28 -12.54 -6.56 -12.00
N GLY A 29 -11.78 -5.63 -11.41
CA GLY A 29 -11.66 -4.26 -11.91
C GLY A 29 -11.05 -4.19 -13.30
N ALA A 30 -10.02 -5.00 -13.58
CA ALA A 30 -9.41 -5.10 -14.90
C ALA A 30 -10.41 -5.62 -15.95
N LEU A 31 -11.18 -6.67 -15.64
CA LEU A 31 -12.20 -7.20 -16.55
C LEU A 31 -13.28 -6.14 -16.86
N VAL A 32 -13.72 -5.38 -15.86
CA VAL A 32 -14.67 -4.28 -16.08
C VAL A 32 -14.05 -3.19 -16.97
N GLY A 33 -12.81 -2.79 -16.70
CA GLY A 33 -12.12 -1.78 -17.50
C GLY A 33 -11.86 -2.22 -18.95
N LEU A 34 -11.61 -3.51 -19.17
CA LEU A 34 -11.49 -4.12 -20.50
C LEU A 34 -12.83 -4.03 -21.24
N MET A 35 -13.93 -4.46 -20.62
CA MET A 35 -15.27 -4.40 -21.21
C MET A 35 -15.65 -2.96 -21.58
N VAL A 36 -15.44 -2.00 -20.67
CA VAL A 36 -15.70 -0.58 -20.93
C VAL A 36 -14.82 -0.06 -22.07
N GLY A 37 -13.53 -0.38 -22.06
CA GLY A 37 -12.60 0.04 -23.11
C GLY A 37 -13.01 -0.47 -24.49
N VAL A 38 -13.42 -1.74 -24.58
CA VAL A 38 -13.93 -2.35 -25.81
C VAL A 38 -15.23 -1.67 -26.25
N VAL A 39 -16.21 -1.50 -25.35
CA VAL A 39 -17.50 -0.86 -25.65
C VAL A 39 -17.32 0.57 -26.15
N VAL A 40 -16.56 1.40 -25.43
CA VAL A 40 -16.23 2.78 -25.84
C VAL A 40 -15.54 2.77 -27.21
N GLY A 41 -14.56 1.90 -27.38
CA GLY A 41 -13.83 1.77 -28.63
C GLY A 41 -14.68 1.29 -29.81
N THR A 42 -15.73 0.50 -29.56
CA THR A 42 -16.69 0.05 -30.59
C THR A 42 -17.77 1.08 -30.90
N LEU A 43 -18.24 1.84 -29.91
CA LEU A 43 -19.31 2.84 -30.05
C LEU A 43 -18.84 4.15 -30.68
N LEU A 44 -17.58 4.56 -30.46
CA LEU A 44 -16.96 5.69 -31.18
C LEU A 44 -16.44 5.28 -32.57
N GLY A 45 -16.87 4.12 -33.07
CA GLY A 45 -16.15 3.23 -33.98
C GLY A 45 -16.16 3.51 -35.48
N ASP A 46 -16.50 4.71 -35.96
CA ASP A 46 -16.24 5.09 -37.37
C ASP A 46 -15.19 6.21 -37.53
N ALA A 47 -14.95 7.04 -36.50
CA ALA A 47 -13.98 8.13 -36.59
C ALA A 47 -12.60 7.83 -35.97
N ARG A 48 -12.47 6.76 -35.16
CA ARG A 48 -11.28 6.48 -34.33
C ARG A 48 -10.78 5.03 -34.33
N ARG A 49 -11.08 4.21 -35.35
CA ARG A 49 -10.42 2.90 -35.55
C ARG A 49 -8.97 3.06 -36.06
N GLY A 50 -8.21 3.97 -35.45
CA GLY A 50 -6.78 4.13 -35.68
C GLY A 50 -5.95 3.22 -34.77
N PRO A 51 -4.62 3.20 -34.94
CA PRO A 51 -3.68 2.39 -34.14
C PRO A 51 -3.68 2.70 -32.62
N GLU A 52 -4.39 3.75 -32.20
CA GLU A 52 -4.53 4.22 -30.81
C GLU A 52 -5.62 3.48 -30.00
N TRP A 53 -6.56 2.80 -30.66
CA TRP A 53 -7.62 2.03 -30.01
C TRP A 53 -7.14 1.03 -28.92
N PRO A 54 -6.12 0.16 -29.15
CA PRO A 54 -5.67 -0.78 -28.13
C PRO A 54 -5.12 -0.06 -26.88
N ILE A 55 -4.54 1.14 -27.03
CA ILE A 55 -4.00 1.92 -25.92
C ILE A 55 -5.12 2.43 -25.01
N VAL A 56 -6.27 2.80 -25.60
CA VAL A 56 -7.47 3.19 -24.85
C VAL A 56 -8.01 2.02 -24.03
N VAL A 57 -8.12 0.84 -24.64
CA VAL A 57 -8.59 -0.37 -23.96
C VAL A 57 -7.68 -0.74 -22.79
N VAL A 58 -6.36 -0.72 -23.00
CA VAL A 58 -5.37 -0.96 -21.95
C VAL A 58 -5.48 0.12 -20.86
N GLY A 59 -5.61 1.38 -21.23
CA GLY A 59 -5.79 2.49 -20.30
C GLY A 59 -6.99 2.32 -19.39
N CYS A 60 -8.16 2.00 -19.93
CA CYS A 60 -9.37 1.74 -19.14
C CYS A 60 -9.23 0.50 -18.24
N THR A 61 -8.63 -0.57 -18.74
CA THR A 61 -8.36 -1.80 -17.98
C THR A 61 -7.49 -1.52 -16.75
N VAL A 62 -6.38 -0.81 -16.98
CA VAL A 62 -5.39 -0.45 -15.97
C VAL A 62 -5.98 0.56 -14.98
N ALA A 63 -6.77 1.52 -15.46
CA ALA A 63 -7.47 2.51 -14.64
C ALA A 63 -8.42 1.83 -13.65
N ALA A 64 -9.33 1.00 -14.17
CA ALA A 64 -10.36 0.36 -13.37
C ALA A 64 -9.77 -0.66 -12.39
N GLY A 65 -8.80 -1.48 -12.83
CA GLY A 65 -8.10 -2.42 -11.95
C GLY A 65 -7.30 -1.74 -10.84
N GLY A 66 -6.56 -0.67 -11.19
CA GLY A 66 -5.76 0.10 -10.24
C GLY A 66 -6.61 0.86 -9.23
N LEU A 67 -7.67 1.56 -9.68
CA LEU A 67 -8.57 2.28 -8.79
C LEU A 67 -9.36 1.31 -7.90
N ALA A 68 -9.95 0.24 -8.43
CA ALA A 68 -10.70 -0.73 -7.64
C ALA A 68 -9.81 -1.39 -6.57
N GLY A 69 -8.59 -1.78 -6.93
CA GLY A 69 -7.61 -2.33 -5.99
C GLY A 69 -7.19 -1.30 -4.93
N GLY A 70 -6.94 -0.05 -5.33
CA GLY A 70 -6.60 1.04 -4.42
C GLY A 70 -7.71 1.38 -3.42
N PHE A 71 -8.95 1.49 -3.90
CA PHE A 71 -10.13 1.76 -3.06
C PHE A 71 -10.48 0.59 -2.13
N SER A 72 -10.26 -0.65 -2.55
CA SER A 72 -10.42 -1.81 -1.66
C SER A 72 -9.47 -1.74 -0.46
N LEU A 73 -8.22 -1.32 -0.70
CA LEU A 73 -7.24 -1.17 0.36
C LEU A 73 -7.51 0.04 1.26
N LEU A 74 -8.16 1.10 0.75
CA LEU A 74 -8.60 2.24 1.57
C LEU A 74 -9.49 1.81 2.73
N ALA A 75 -10.43 0.89 2.51
CA ALA A 75 -11.30 0.39 3.59
C ALA A 75 -10.50 -0.34 4.68
N THR A 76 -9.48 -1.11 4.28
CA THR A 76 -8.58 -1.80 5.21
C THR A 76 -7.70 -0.79 5.95
N THR A 77 -7.22 0.24 5.26
CA THR A 77 -6.47 1.34 5.82
C THR A 77 -7.27 2.10 6.87
N PHE A 78 -8.51 2.51 6.58
CA PHE A 78 -9.36 3.19 7.56
C PHE A 78 -9.66 2.35 8.80
N ARG A 79 -9.77 1.03 8.68
CA ARG A 79 -9.94 0.13 9.83
C ARG A 79 -8.68 -0.01 10.69
N LEU A 80 -7.50 0.08 10.08
CA LEU A 80 -6.21 -0.07 10.76
C LEU A 80 -5.67 1.25 11.35
N THR A 81 -6.10 2.40 10.83
CA THR A 81 -5.66 3.73 11.32
C THR A 81 -5.94 3.94 12.81
N PRO A 82 -7.13 3.64 13.36
CA PRO A 82 -7.37 3.77 14.79
C PRO A 82 -6.47 2.85 15.62
N GLN A 83 -6.17 1.64 15.12
CA GLN A 83 -5.28 0.70 15.81
C GLN A 83 -3.83 1.19 15.85
N MET A 84 -3.39 1.94 14.84
CA MET A 84 -2.09 2.62 14.81
C MET A 84 -1.97 3.77 15.80
N GLN A 85 -3.10 4.40 16.15
CA GLN A 85 -3.13 5.54 17.07
C GLN A 85 -3.08 5.09 18.54
N LYS A 86 -3.72 3.97 18.88
CA LYS A 86 -3.77 3.41 20.25
C LYS A 86 -2.41 3.36 20.98
N PRO A 87 -1.30 2.86 20.38
CA PRO A 87 -0.01 2.81 21.08
C PRO A 87 0.61 4.19 21.33
N THR A 88 0.14 5.22 20.61
CA THR A 88 0.62 6.60 20.72
C THR A 88 -0.33 7.51 21.50
N ASP A 89 -1.50 7.02 21.86
CA ASP A 89 -2.50 7.79 22.61
C ASP A 89 -2.03 8.05 24.04
N GLY A 90 -2.24 9.28 24.50
CA GLY A 90 -1.79 9.76 25.81
C GLY A 90 -0.28 10.01 25.94
N LEU A 91 0.53 9.76 24.90
CA LEU A 91 1.97 10.05 24.92
C LEU A 91 2.27 11.52 24.60
N SER A 92 3.18 12.11 25.38
CA SER A 92 3.74 13.42 25.09
C SER A 92 4.42 13.44 23.70
N ARG A 93 4.64 14.64 23.14
CA ARG A 93 5.36 14.80 21.86
C ARG A 93 6.76 14.15 21.92
N PHE A 94 7.41 14.24 23.08
CA PHE A 94 8.69 13.58 23.33
C PHE A 94 8.55 12.05 23.30
N GLY A 95 7.58 11.48 24.03
CA GLY A 95 7.32 10.04 24.04
C GLY A 95 7.05 9.46 22.65
N ARG A 96 6.26 10.17 21.82
CA ARG A 96 6.01 9.79 20.42
C ARG A 96 7.28 9.81 19.56
N LYS A 97 8.14 10.82 19.73
CA LYS A 97 9.41 10.93 19.01
C LYS A 97 10.37 9.81 19.40
N THR A 98 10.49 9.53 20.70
CA THR A 98 11.33 8.45 21.23
C THR A 98 10.88 7.09 20.68
N LEU A 99 9.57 6.83 20.65
CA LEU A 99 9.01 5.62 20.07
C LEU A 99 9.36 5.47 18.58
N ALA A 100 9.14 6.53 17.80
CA ALA A 100 9.43 6.54 16.38
C ALA A 100 10.93 6.35 16.10
N GLN A 101 11.79 6.99 16.91
CA GLN A 101 13.23 6.91 16.78
C GLN A 101 13.79 5.54 17.21
N ALA A 102 13.24 4.92 18.26
CA ALA A 102 13.61 3.55 18.66
C ALA A 102 13.29 2.53 17.55
N ILE A 103 12.11 2.63 16.94
CA ILE A 103 11.72 1.77 15.80
C ILE A 103 12.62 2.03 14.58
N ALA A 104 12.92 3.29 14.27
CA ALA A 104 13.76 3.65 13.13
C ALA A 104 15.23 3.21 13.30
N SER A 105 15.78 3.39 14.51
CA SER A 105 17.14 2.99 14.88
C SER A 105 17.28 1.48 15.12
N ARG A 106 16.15 0.76 15.25
CA ARG A 106 16.11 -0.68 15.56
C ARG A 106 16.70 -1.01 16.94
N ALA A 107 16.79 -0.01 17.82
CA ALA A 107 17.29 -0.15 19.17
C ALA A 107 16.09 -0.31 20.12
N PRO A 108 15.90 -1.48 20.76
CA PRO A 108 14.86 -1.67 21.77
C PRO A 108 14.99 -0.64 22.90
N ILE A 109 13.85 -0.18 23.41
CA ILE A 109 13.83 0.70 24.58
C ILE A 109 14.12 -0.14 25.82
N GLU A 110 15.09 0.28 26.63
CA GLU A 110 15.39 -0.28 27.95
C GLU A 110 14.76 0.57 29.07
N PRO A 111 14.22 -0.04 30.14
CA PRO A 111 14.04 -1.48 30.37
C PRO A 111 12.97 -2.11 29.45
N ALA A 112 13.12 -3.39 29.10
CA ALA A 112 12.19 -4.08 28.19
C ALA A 112 10.77 -4.24 28.79
N ASP A 113 10.66 -4.20 30.12
CA ASP A 113 9.39 -4.25 30.85
C ASP A 113 8.70 -2.87 30.97
N SER A 114 9.32 -1.81 30.45
CA SER A 114 8.70 -0.48 30.47
C SER A 114 7.45 -0.43 29.58
N ASP A 115 6.44 0.34 30.00
CA ASP A 115 5.22 0.54 29.21
C ASP A 115 5.53 1.15 27.83
N LEU A 116 6.60 1.95 27.73
CA LEU A 116 7.14 2.49 26.48
C LEU A 116 7.69 1.40 25.56
N ALA A 117 8.45 0.42 26.08
CA ALA A 117 8.97 -0.69 25.29
C ALA A 117 7.84 -1.58 24.75
N ARG A 118 6.82 -1.85 25.57
CA ARG A 118 5.61 -2.58 25.16
C ARG A 118 4.87 -1.87 24.03
N ARG A 119 4.55 -0.58 24.19
CA ARG A 119 3.88 0.23 23.16
C ARG A 119 4.71 0.34 21.87
N ALA A 120 6.03 0.45 21.97
CA ALA A 120 6.93 0.47 20.82
C ALA A 120 6.90 -0.86 20.04
N SER A 121 6.84 -1.99 20.75
CA SER A 121 6.75 -3.32 20.15
C SER A 121 5.41 -3.53 19.43
N GLU A 122 4.30 -3.10 20.02
CA GLU A 122 2.97 -3.15 19.40
C GLU A 122 2.90 -2.27 18.16
N LEU A 123 3.38 -1.02 18.25
CA LEU A 123 3.42 -0.11 17.11
C LEU A 123 4.31 -0.66 15.98
N ALA A 124 5.45 -1.28 16.30
CA ALA A 124 6.32 -1.89 15.30
C ALA A 124 5.66 -3.09 14.61
N ARG A 125 4.90 -3.92 15.34
CA ARG A 125 4.12 -5.03 14.75
C ARG A 125 3.04 -4.51 13.81
N LEU A 126 2.30 -3.49 14.24
CA LEU A 126 1.28 -2.84 13.42
C LEU A 126 1.88 -2.22 12.14
N ARG A 127 3.01 -1.50 12.26
CA ARG A 127 3.73 -0.94 11.11
C ARG A 127 4.21 -2.02 10.15
N ALA A 128 4.77 -3.11 10.66
CA ALA A 128 5.24 -4.21 9.81
C ALA A 128 4.12 -4.87 8.98
N ALA A 129 2.88 -4.91 9.50
CA ALA A 129 1.71 -5.44 8.81
C ALA A 129 1.07 -4.43 7.84
N TYR A 130 1.00 -3.15 8.22
CA TYR A 130 0.33 -2.11 7.44
C TYR A 130 1.17 -1.53 6.30
N GLN A 131 2.49 -1.37 6.46
CA GLN A 131 3.35 -0.81 5.41
C GLN A 131 3.22 -1.45 4.03
N PRO A 132 3.18 -2.79 3.89
CA PRO A 132 3.01 -3.42 2.58
C PRO A 132 1.62 -3.13 1.98
N ILE A 133 0.59 -2.98 2.83
CA ILE A 133 -0.77 -2.64 2.39
C ILE A 133 -0.80 -1.20 1.87
N ALA A 134 -0.22 -0.25 2.62
CA ALA A 134 -0.13 1.14 2.20
C ALA A 134 0.68 1.31 0.90
N LEU A 135 1.77 0.56 0.74
CA LEU A 135 2.55 0.54 -0.51
C LEU A 135 1.71 -0.03 -1.67
N GLY A 136 1.02 -1.14 -1.45
CA GLY A 136 0.12 -1.73 -2.45
C GLY A 136 -0.97 -0.75 -2.88
N GLN A 137 -1.59 -0.06 -1.92
CA GLN A 137 -2.60 0.96 -2.18
C GLN A 137 -2.03 2.12 -3.00
N PHE A 138 -0.85 2.62 -2.64
CA PHE A 138 -0.19 3.71 -3.37
C PHE A 138 0.11 3.32 -4.82
N LEU A 139 0.67 2.12 -5.04
CA LEU A 139 0.98 1.61 -6.38
C LEU A 139 -0.28 1.41 -7.21
N LEU A 140 -1.34 0.83 -6.63
CA LEU A 140 -2.59 0.57 -7.34
C LEU A 140 -3.31 1.85 -7.72
N LEU A 141 -3.38 2.83 -6.80
CA LEU A 141 -3.91 4.16 -7.11
C LEU A 141 -3.07 4.84 -8.20
N GLY A 142 -1.74 4.73 -8.14
CA GLY A 142 -0.87 5.31 -9.13
C GLY A 142 -1.12 4.74 -10.53
N VAL A 143 -1.18 3.41 -10.63
CA VAL A 143 -1.53 2.69 -11.86
C VAL A 143 -2.93 3.09 -12.36
N GLY A 144 -3.89 3.21 -11.44
CA GLY A 144 -5.26 3.66 -11.72
C GLY A 144 -5.34 5.06 -12.33
N ILE A 145 -4.48 5.98 -11.87
CA ILE A 145 -4.41 7.37 -12.36
C ILE A 145 -3.68 7.45 -13.72
N ILE A 146 -2.70 6.59 -13.97
CA ILE A 146 -1.95 6.56 -15.25
C ILE A 146 -2.81 5.98 -16.37
N GLY A 147 -3.68 5.00 -16.09
CA GLY A 147 -4.48 4.32 -17.10
C GLY A 147 -5.18 5.27 -18.11
N PRO A 148 -5.97 6.27 -17.65
CA PRO A 148 -6.65 7.21 -18.55
C PRO A 148 -5.71 8.19 -19.27
N GLN A 149 -4.44 8.27 -18.87
CA GLN A 149 -3.44 9.19 -19.43
C GLN A 149 -2.64 8.56 -20.57
N LEU A 150 -2.69 7.22 -20.72
CA LEU A 150 -2.00 6.48 -21.78
C LEU A 150 -2.40 6.92 -23.20
N PRO A 151 -3.69 7.17 -23.52
CA PRO A 151 -4.06 7.68 -24.84
C PRO A 151 -3.50 9.09 -25.10
N ASN A 152 -3.47 9.95 -24.07
CA ASN A 152 -2.95 11.32 -24.18
C ASN A 152 -1.43 11.37 -24.35
N LEU A 153 -0.70 10.33 -23.96
CA LEU A 153 0.75 10.23 -24.20
C LEU A 153 1.12 10.06 -25.68
N VAL A 154 0.24 9.41 -26.43
CA VAL A 154 0.43 9.03 -27.84
C VAL A 154 -0.35 9.94 -28.79
N GLY A 155 -1.37 10.64 -28.28
CA GLY A 155 -2.13 11.62 -29.04
C GLY A 155 -1.30 12.85 -29.46
N ASN A 156 -1.70 13.45 -30.58
CA ASN A 156 -1.04 14.62 -31.17
C ASN A 156 -1.43 15.95 -30.50
N ASP A 157 -2.27 15.92 -29.46
CA ASP A 157 -2.70 17.12 -28.76
C ASP A 157 -1.57 17.64 -27.83
N PRO A 158 -1.02 18.85 -28.08
CA PRO A 158 0.17 19.32 -27.37
C PRO A 158 -0.07 19.54 -25.88
N PHE A 159 -1.24 20.05 -25.50
CA PHE A 159 -1.53 20.43 -24.12
C PHE A 159 -1.77 19.19 -23.24
N SER A 160 -2.66 18.29 -23.69
CA SER A 160 -2.95 17.04 -22.97
C SER A 160 -1.74 16.10 -22.96
N GLY A 161 -0.94 16.08 -24.03
CA GLY A 161 0.30 15.31 -24.08
C GLY A 161 1.37 15.80 -23.11
N VAL A 162 1.56 17.12 -22.99
CA VAL A 162 2.50 17.68 -22.00
C VAL A 162 2.01 17.44 -20.57
N PHE A 163 0.73 17.68 -20.29
CA PHE A 163 0.15 17.43 -18.96
C PHE A 163 0.27 15.96 -18.56
N SER A 164 -0.07 15.04 -19.47
CA SER A 164 0.03 13.60 -19.24
C SER A 164 1.47 13.17 -18.94
N ARG A 165 2.47 13.68 -19.70
CA ARG A 165 3.89 13.41 -19.44
C ARG A 165 4.35 13.92 -18.09
N ILE A 166 3.97 15.15 -17.71
CA ILE A 166 4.30 15.72 -16.39
C ILE A 166 3.68 14.87 -15.28
N LEU A 167 2.40 14.52 -15.39
CA LEU A 167 1.69 13.72 -14.40
C LEU A 167 2.30 12.32 -14.25
N CYS A 168 2.52 11.61 -15.37
CA CYS A 168 3.17 10.30 -15.37
C CYS A 168 4.59 10.37 -14.82
N GLY A 169 5.37 11.39 -15.21
CA GLY A 169 6.73 11.61 -14.71
C GLY A 169 6.76 11.85 -13.19
N ALA A 170 5.90 12.74 -12.69
CA ALA A 170 5.78 13.02 -11.26
C ALA A 170 5.37 11.77 -10.47
N LEU A 171 4.44 10.97 -10.99
CA LEU A 171 4.00 9.73 -10.36
C LEU A 171 5.11 8.67 -10.35
N LEU A 172 5.87 8.56 -11.44
CA LEU A 172 7.02 7.66 -11.53
C LEU A 172 8.10 8.05 -10.52
N VAL A 173 8.43 9.34 -10.42
CA VAL A 173 9.33 9.85 -9.38
C VAL A 173 8.82 9.50 -7.99
N ALA A 174 7.53 9.71 -7.73
CA ALA A 174 6.92 9.34 -6.46
C ALA A 174 7.05 7.83 -6.18
N VAL A 175 6.80 6.96 -7.15
CA VAL A 175 6.99 5.50 -7.02
C VAL A 175 8.45 5.15 -6.70
N VAL A 176 9.41 5.74 -7.39
CA VAL A 176 10.85 5.49 -7.20
C VAL A 176 11.31 5.97 -5.82
N VAL A 177 10.78 7.08 -5.31
CA VAL A 177 11.14 7.64 -4.00
C VAL A 177 10.43 6.92 -2.85
N PHE A 178 9.12 6.70 -2.95
CA PHE A 178 8.32 6.18 -1.85
C PHE A 178 8.48 4.66 -1.66
N THR A 179 8.61 3.89 -2.73
CA THR A 179 8.83 2.43 -2.65
C THR A 179 9.96 2.03 -1.70
N PRO A 180 11.20 2.53 -1.87
CA PRO A 180 12.31 2.16 -0.98
C PRO A 180 12.08 2.67 0.44
N LEU A 181 11.40 3.79 0.65
CA LEU A 181 11.06 4.29 1.98
C LEU A 181 10.12 3.33 2.71
N PHE A 182 9.02 2.92 2.07
CA PHE A 182 8.08 1.95 2.65
C PHE A 182 8.75 0.61 2.95
N LEU A 183 9.60 0.11 2.04
CA LEU A 183 10.37 -1.12 2.25
C LEU A 183 11.38 -0.99 3.41
N ARG A 184 12.10 0.13 3.49
CA ARG A 184 13.05 0.40 4.58
C ARG A 184 12.34 0.46 5.92
N GLN A 185 11.22 1.15 6.00
CA GLN A 185 10.46 1.26 7.24
C GLN A 185 9.84 -0.09 7.67
N SER A 186 9.32 -0.88 6.72
CA SER A 186 8.82 -2.24 7.03
C SER A 186 9.93 -3.15 7.55
N ARG A 187 11.11 -3.12 6.92
CA ARG A 187 12.28 -3.87 7.38
C ARG A 187 12.76 -3.41 8.76
N ALA A 188 12.77 -2.11 9.02
CA ALA A 188 13.14 -1.55 10.32
C ALA A 188 12.17 -2.02 11.41
N ALA A 189 10.86 -1.95 11.16
CA ALA A 189 9.83 -2.41 12.07
C ALA A 189 9.96 -3.91 12.38
N ARG A 190 10.18 -4.76 11.36
CA ARG A 190 10.41 -6.20 11.56
C ARG A 190 11.67 -6.47 12.39
N ARG A 191 12.77 -5.77 12.11
CA ARG A 191 14.03 -5.91 12.85
C ARG A 191 13.90 -5.46 14.30
N TYR A 192 13.14 -4.39 14.56
CA TYR A 192 12.83 -3.94 15.91
C TYR A 192 12.05 -5.00 16.70
N VAL A 193 11.01 -5.60 16.11
CA VAL A 193 10.24 -6.66 16.78
C VAL A 193 11.13 -7.86 17.14
N GLN A 194 12.02 -8.26 16.24
CA GLN A 194 12.98 -9.34 16.50
C GLN A 194 13.95 -8.98 17.63
N ALA A 195 14.47 -7.75 17.65
CA ALA A 195 15.39 -7.28 18.68
C ALA A 195 14.70 -7.17 20.05
N ALA A 196 13.48 -6.62 20.11
CA ALA A 196 12.69 -6.51 21.33
C ALA A 196 12.34 -7.89 21.91
N THR A 197 12.01 -8.86 21.06
CA THR A 197 11.72 -10.24 21.50
C THR A 197 12.95 -10.91 22.11
N LYS A 198 14.14 -10.67 21.53
CA LYS A 198 15.41 -11.18 22.07
C LYS A 198 15.80 -10.50 23.39
N ALA A 199 15.58 -9.20 23.52
CA ALA A 199 15.86 -8.45 24.75
C ALA A 199 14.98 -8.95 25.92
N ALA A 200 13.67 -9.12 25.67
CA ALA A 200 12.75 -9.65 26.67
C ALA A 200 13.09 -11.10 27.08
N ALA A 201 13.62 -11.92 26.17
CA ALA A 201 14.05 -13.29 26.47
C ALA A 201 15.34 -13.38 27.31
N ARG A 202 16.16 -12.33 27.34
CA ARG A 202 17.38 -12.28 28.17
C ARG A 202 17.13 -11.82 29.61
N GLN A 203 15.96 -11.24 29.87
CA GLN A 203 15.57 -10.73 31.19
C GLN A 203 14.69 -11.72 31.97
N ARG A 204 14.26 -12.81 31.33
CA ARG A 204 13.64 -13.98 31.97
C ARG A 204 14.70 -14.99 32.33
#